data_AF-A0A382WUY2-F1
#
_entry.id   AF-A0A382WUY2-F1
#
_cell.length_a   1.000
_cell.length_b   1.000
_cell.length_c   1.000
_cell.angle_alpha   90.00
_cell.angle_beta   90.00
_cell.angle_gamma   90.00
#
_symmetry.space_group_name_H-M   'P 1'
#
loop_
_entity.id
_entity.type
_entity.pdbx_description
1 polymer ?
#
loop_
_entity_poly.entity_id
_entity_poly.type
_entity_poly.pdbx_seq_one_letter_code
_entity_poly.pdbx_strand_id
1 'polypeptide(L)'
;MTMNKYISCTITLILGLGITLGAVDRLPVKVAKYQKLPRIVEPTTFQTDIEDGKSQVVTHHSMSRDNTSWSALVDSSTNGYGMYLGSTRPIYIDDDNGWFFVFRQWAGENTTHGQLGAAYSPDGMDWTNYNYLNVGFDWPPSNRQARYPSALGSPDYPYAFWNEYTTLSGSYGGRPFYTYDEFGWDGGSFAAPIDVDLQWGGGTDQWVGSPGVSFDGDNAIVNVAYNDWTRNNYFMFHS
;
A
#
# COMPACT_ATOMS: atom_id res chain seq x y z
N MET A 1 -9.65 60.28 25.70
CA MET A 1 -10.52 59.91 24.56
C MET A 1 -9.75 59.63 23.24
N THR A 2 -8.42 59.48 23.29
CA THR A 2 -7.56 59.37 22.09
C THR A 2 -6.99 57.97 21.86
N MET A 3 -6.85 57.13 22.90
CA MET A 3 -6.22 55.80 22.79
C MET A 3 -7.04 54.76 21.99
N ASN A 4 -8.38 54.80 22.07
CA ASN A 4 -9.25 53.85 21.36
C ASN A 4 -9.26 54.03 19.84
N LYS A 5 -8.89 55.21 19.32
CA LYS A 5 -8.85 55.47 17.87
C LYS A 5 -7.62 54.82 17.22
N TYR A 6 -6.49 54.76 17.93
CA TYR A 6 -5.26 54.15 17.42
C TYR A 6 -5.36 52.63 17.39
N ILE A 7 -5.92 52.01 18.44
CA ILE A 7 -6.12 50.55 18.51
C ILE A 7 -7.04 50.07 17.38
N SER A 8 -8.13 50.81 17.10
CA SER A 8 -9.02 50.47 15.98
C SER A 8 -8.31 50.56 14.63
N CYS A 9 -7.50 51.60 14.39
CA CYS A 9 -6.73 51.74 13.15
C CYS A 9 -5.69 50.63 12.97
N THR A 10 -5.00 50.23 14.04
CA THR A 10 -3.98 49.16 13.98
C THR A 10 -4.61 47.80 13.69
N ILE A 11 -5.76 47.49 14.29
CA ILE A 11 -6.47 46.21 14.04
C ILE A 11 -7.02 46.15 12.61
N THR A 12 -7.56 47.25 12.06
CA THR A 12 -8.02 47.29 10.67
C THR A 12 -6.87 47.13 9.67
N LEU A 13 -5.68 47.67 9.99
CA LEU A 13 -4.51 47.53 9.13
C LEU A 13 -3.99 46.08 9.09
N ILE A 14 -3.97 45.39 10.24
CA ILE A 14 -3.53 44.00 10.35
C ILE A 14 -4.49 43.05 9.61
N LEU A 15 -5.81 43.26 9.73
CA LEU A 15 -6.79 42.48 8.96
C LEU A 15 -6.69 42.76 7.45
N GLY A 16 -6.46 44.00 7.04
CA GLY A 16 -6.30 44.37 5.62
C GLY A 16 -5.08 43.71 4.98
N LEU A 17 -3.95 43.64 5.69
CA LEU A 17 -2.73 42.96 5.23
C LEU A 17 -2.91 41.44 5.15
N GLY A 18 -3.62 40.83 6.11
CA GLY A 18 -3.90 39.38 6.10
C GLY A 18 -4.75 38.93 4.90
N ILE A 19 -5.70 39.76 4.45
CA ILE A 19 -6.54 39.45 3.28
C ILE A 19 -5.76 39.59 1.96
N THR A 20 -4.76 40.48 1.90
CA THR A 20 -3.91 40.62 0.69
C THR A 20 -2.86 39.53 0.53
N LEU A 21 -2.50 38.82 1.61
CA LEU A 21 -1.50 37.75 1.59
C LEU A 21 -2.10 36.33 1.54
N GLY A 22 -3.41 36.18 1.76
CA GLY A 22 -4.10 34.89 1.86
C GLY A 22 -4.78 34.36 0.60
N ALA A 23 -4.59 34.98 -0.57
CA ALA A 23 -5.24 34.55 -1.81
C ALA A 23 -4.27 34.59 -3.00
N VAL A 24 -3.29 33.69 -2.99
CA VAL A 24 -2.62 33.25 -4.23
C VAL A 24 -2.59 31.72 -4.21
N ASP A 25 -3.77 31.11 -4.25
CA ASP A 25 -3.87 29.82 -4.92
C ASP A 25 -3.51 30.09 -6.37
N ARG A 26 -2.34 29.61 -6.78
CA ARG A 26 -1.93 29.65 -8.18
C ARG A 26 -2.94 28.82 -8.96
N LEU A 27 -3.96 29.49 -9.50
CA LEU A 27 -4.74 28.95 -10.62
C LEU A 27 -3.74 28.43 -11.67
N PRO A 28 -4.02 27.30 -12.33
CA PRO A 28 -3.07 26.69 -13.26
C PRO A 28 -2.62 27.75 -14.26
N VAL A 29 -1.32 28.03 -14.22
CA VAL A 29 -0.70 29.04 -15.08
C VAL A 29 -1.03 28.64 -16.51
N LYS A 30 -1.70 29.53 -17.26
CA LYS A 30 -1.90 29.35 -18.70
C LYS A 30 -0.53 29.13 -19.32
N VAL A 31 -0.29 27.91 -19.80
CA VAL A 31 0.96 27.53 -20.46
C VAL A 31 1.13 28.39 -21.71
N ALA A 32 2.34 28.90 -21.93
CA ALA A 32 2.62 29.80 -23.04
C ALA A 32 2.29 29.12 -24.38
N LYS A 33 1.79 29.89 -25.35
CA LYS A 33 1.51 29.40 -26.69
C LYS A 33 2.79 28.76 -27.26
N TYR A 34 2.68 27.53 -27.76
CA TYR A 34 3.79 26.68 -28.26
C TYR A 34 4.69 26.00 -27.22
N GLN A 35 4.41 26.08 -25.91
CA GLN A 35 5.04 25.18 -24.96
C GLN A 35 4.35 23.80 -24.96
N LYS A 36 5.16 22.73 -24.96
CA LYS A 36 4.65 21.37 -24.77
C LYS A 36 4.03 21.26 -23.38
N LEU A 37 2.73 20.95 -23.34
CA LEU A 37 2.05 20.60 -22.10
C LEU A 37 2.62 19.26 -21.60
N PRO A 38 2.78 19.07 -20.27
CA PRO A 38 2.90 17.73 -19.72
C PRO A 38 1.62 16.98 -20.09
N ARG A 39 1.73 16.03 -21.02
CA ARG A 39 0.61 15.16 -21.40
C ARG A 39 0.58 14.04 -20.40
N ILE A 40 -0.39 14.07 -19.49
CA ILE A 40 -0.82 12.86 -18.79
C ILE A 40 -1.48 12.00 -19.86
N VAL A 41 -0.78 10.94 -20.28
CA VAL A 41 -1.35 9.92 -21.15
C VAL A 41 -2.01 8.92 -20.21
N GLU A 42 -3.34 9.00 -20.10
CA GLU A 42 -4.11 7.92 -19.50
C GLU A 42 -3.71 6.59 -20.16
N PRO A 43 -3.46 5.51 -19.41
CA PRO A 43 -3.21 4.20 -19.99
C PRO A 43 -4.31 3.87 -20.99
N THR A 44 -3.95 3.60 -22.24
CA THR A 44 -4.90 3.15 -23.25
C THR A 44 -5.62 1.93 -22.70
N THR A 45 -6.94 1.84 -22.87
CA THR A 45 -7.70 0.62 -22.60
C THR A 45 -7.11 -0.52 -23.43
N PHE A 46 -6.32 -1.37 -22.79
CA PHE A 46 -5.83 -2.58 -23.40
C PHE A 46 -7.00 -3.55 -23.49
N GLN A 47 -7.28 -3.99 -24.71
CA GLN A 47 -8.06 -5.20 -24.92
C GLN A 47 -7.22 -6.35 -24.36
N THR A 48 -7.64 -6.88 -23.21
CA THR A 48 -7.14 -8.18 -22.75
C THR A 48 -7.63 -9.22 -23.74
N ASP A 49 -6.75 -9.73 -24.60
CA ASP A 49 -7.08 -10.92 -25.39
C ASP A 49 -7.12 -12.11 -24.41
N ILE A 50 -8.33 -12.46 -23.98
CA ILE A 50 -8.63 -13.60 -23.09
C ILE A 50 -8.71 -14.89 -23.94
N GLU A 51 -7.69 -15.16 -24.76
CA GLU A 51 -7.69 -16.40 -25.55
C GLU A 51 -6.98 -17.57 -24.84
N ASP A 52 -6.10 -17.32 -23.85
CA ASP A 52 -5.30 -18.40 -23.22
C ASP A 52 -5.27 -18.35 -21.67
N GLY A 53 -6.14 -17.57 -21.04
CA GLY A 53 -6.25 -17.50 -19.57
C GLY A 53 -5.01 -16.96 -18.84
N LYS A 54 -4.00 -16.48 -19.57
CA LYS A 54 -2.77 -15.87 -19.04
C LYS A 54 -2.71 -14.41 -19.45
N SER A 55 -2.49 -13.52 -18.48
CA SER A 55 -2.17 -12.12 -18.78
C SER A 55 -0.78 -12.08 -19.41
N GLN A 56 -0.69 -11.68 -20.67
CA GLN A 56 0.60 -11.43 -21.32
C GLN A 56 1.19 -10.12 -20.75
N VAL A 57 2.52 -10.09 -20.59
CA VAL A 57 3.23 -8.86 -20.19
C VAL A 57 2.97 -7.79 -21.23
N VAL A 58 2.33 -6.69 -20.82
CA VAL A 58 2.17 -5.51 -21.67
C VAL A 58 3.51 -4.78 -21.72
N THR A 59 4.26 -4.95 -22.80
CA THR A 59 5.48 -4.18 -23.07
C THR A 59 5.10 -2.81 -23.64
N HIS A 60 5.35 -1.76 -22.86
CA HIS A 60 5.26 -0.39 -23.36
C HIS A 60 6.50 -0.08 -24.20
N HIS A 61 6.34 -0.08 -25.52
CA HIS A 61 7.37 0.37 -26.44
C HIS A 61 7.47 1.90 -26.34
N SER A 62 8.47 2.41 -25.64
CA SER A 62 8.84 3.81 -25.72
C SER A 62 9.26 4.11 -27.17
N MET A 63 8.80 5.22 -27.74
CA MET A 63 9.24 5.71 -29.06
C MET A 63 10.71 6.22 -29.05
N SER A 64 11.43 6.06 -27.93
CA SER A 64 12.87 6.26 -27.83
C SER A 64 13.62 4.97 -28.17
N ARG A 65 14.79 5.11 -28.80
CA ARG A 65 15.66 3.99 -29.20
C ARG A 65 16.21 3.18 -28.02
N ASP A 66 16.03 3.68 -26.80
CA ASP A 66 16.40 3.06 -25.53
C ASP A 66 15.15 2.42 -24.89
N ASN A 67 14.63 1.38 -25.54
CA ASN A 67 13.47 0.62 -25.07
C ASN A 67 13.92 -0.66 -24.35
N THR A 68 14.64 -0.51 -23.25
CA THR A 68 15.00 -1.64 -22.37
C THR A 68 13.86 -1.86 -21.39
N SER A 69 13.21 -3.02 -21.47
CA SER A 69 12.26 -3.49 -20.46
C SER A 69 12.85 -4.73 -19.79
N TRP A 70 12.75 -4.78 -18.46
CA TRP A 70 13.14 -5.93 -17.67
C TRP A 70 11.90 -6.56 -17.07
N SER A 71 11.87 -7.89 -17.02
CA SER A 71 10.86 -8.64 -16.30
C SER A 71 11.53 -9.76 -15.52
N ALA A 72 11.10 -9.92 -14.28
CA ALA A 72 11.54 -11.00 -13.41
C ALA A 72 10.32 -11.82 -12.99
N LEU A 73 10.48 -13.14 -12.97
CA LEU A 73 9.50 -14.03 -12.35
C LEU A 73 9.79 -14.08 -10.85
N VAL A 74 8.90 -13.51 -10.04
CA VAL A 74 8.98 -13.60 -8.58
C VAL A 74 8.37 -14.91 -8.09
N ASP A 75 7.14 -15.21 -8.49
CA ASP A 75 6.43 -16.41 -8.06
C ASP A 75 5.38 -16.85 -9.10
N SER A 76 5.03 -18.14 -9.08
CA SER A 76 4.04 -18.75 -9.99
C SER A 76 2.66 -18.91 -9.35
N SER A 77 2.28 -17.99 -8.46
CA SER A 77 1.00 -18.02 -7.75
C SER A 77 -0.18 -18.25 -8.67
N THR A 78 -1.13 -19.07 -8.22
CA THR A 78 -2.40 -19.26 -8.92
C THR A 78 -3.43 -18.18 -8.64
N ASN A 79 -3.15 -17.22 -7.73
CA ASN A 79 -4.10 -16.19 -7.31
C ASN A 79 -3.43 -14.83 -7.03
N GLY A 80 -3.62 -13.87 -7.92
CA GLY A 80 -3.00 -12.53 -7.83
C GLY A 80 -3.70 -11.50 -6.92
N TYR A 81 -4.47 -11.92 -5.90
CA TYR A 81 -5.44 -11.06 -5.17
C TYR A 81 -4.89 -9.71 -4.65
N GLY A 82 -3.57 -9.55 -4.52
CA GLY A 82 -2.91 -8.29 -4.13
C GLY A 82 -3.03 -7.14 -5.14
N MET A 83 -3.27 -7.41 -6.43
CA MET A 83 -3.35 -6.36 -7.47
C MET A 83 -4.78 -6.00 -7.89
N TYR A 84 -5.80 -6.54 -7.24
CA TYR A 84 -7.19 -6.37 -7.68
C TYR A 84 -7.88 -5.11 -7.15
N LEU A 85 -7.41 -4.55 -6.03
CA LEU A 85 -8.03 -3.39 -5.39
C LEU A 85 -7.04 -2.23 -5.30
N GLY A 86 -7.49 -1.01 -5.60
CA GLY A 86 -6.63 0.18 -5.51
C GLY A 86 -6.22 0.56 -4.08
N SER A 87 -6.90 0.00 -3.07
CA SER A 87 -6.55 0.19 -1.66
C SER A 87 -5.41 -0.71 -1.19
N THR A 88 -5.17 -1.83 -1.87
CA THR A 88 -4.04 -2.71 -1.55
C THR A 88 -2.78 -2.20 -2.21
N ARG A 89 -1.64 -2.40 -1.54
CA ARG A 89 -0.33 -1.94 -2.01
C ARG A 89 0.63 -3.12 -2.03
N PRO A 90 0.54 -4.03 -2.99
CA PRO A 90 1.31 -5.28 -2.93
C PRO A 90 2.82 -5.05 -3.09
N ILE A 91 3.25 -3.89 -3.63
CA ILE A 91 4.65 -3.52 -3.75
C ILE A 91 4.93 -2.20 -3.03
N TYR A 92 6.04 -2.17 -2.30
CA TYR A 92 6.64 -0.98 -1.72
C TYR A 92 8.00 -0.76 -2.38
N ILE A 93 8.31 0.49 -2.70
CA ILE A 93 9.55 0.89 -3.37
C ILE A 93 10.13 2.05 -2.58
N ASP A 94 11.41 1.93 -2.25
CA ASP A 94 12.20 2.95 -1.60
C ASP A 94 13.58 3.02 -2.26
N ASP A 95 14.10 4.23 -2.43
CA ASP A 95 15.36 4.44 -3.15
C ASP A 95 16.58 3.97 -2.34
N ASP A 96 16.49 4.00 -1.01
CA ASP A 96 17.58 3.61 -0.11
C ASP A 96 17.51 2.13 0.27
N ASN A 97 16.30 1.62 0.47
CA ASN A 97 16.06 0.27 0.98
C ASN A 97 15.67 -0.74 -0.10
N GLY A 98 15.33 -0.33 -1.32
CA GLY A 98 14.95 -1.22 -2.39
C GLY A 98 13.45 -1.51 -2.46
N TRP A 99 13.11 -2.67 -2.99
CA TRP A 99 11.76 -3.05 -3.42
C TRP A 99 11.30 -4.23 -2.57
N PHE A 100 10.10 -4.15 -2.03
CA PHE A 100 9.46 -5.22 -1.28
C PHE A 100 8.09 -5.54 -1.84
N PHE A 101 7.90 -6.79 -2.27
CA PHE A 101 6.70 -7.27 -2.91
C PHE A 101 6.05 -8.37 -2.08
N VAL A 102 4.78 -8.22 -1.73
CA VAL A 102 4.03 -9.15 -0.90
C VAL A 102 2.90 -9.74 -1.74
N PHE A 103 2.79 -11.07 -1.72
CA PHE A 103 1.89 -11.81 -2.59
C PHE A 103 1.40 -13.09 -1.92
N ARG A 104 0.41 -13.72 -2.54
CA ARG A 104 0.04 -15.10 -2.20
C ARG A 104 1.00 -16.02 -2.92
N GLN A 105 1.78 -16.81 -2.20
CA GLN A 105 2.78 -17.67 -2.82
C GLN A 105 2.14 -18.90 -3.49
N TRP A 106 2.83 -19.42 -4.50
CA TRP A 106 2.63 -20.76 -4.98
C TRP A 106 3.00 -21.78 -3.91
N ALA A 107 2.07 -22.70 -3.65
CA ALA A 107 2.16 -23.66 -2.56
C ALA A 107 2.27 -25.12 -3.05
N GLY A 108 2.32 -25.32 -4.37
CA GLY A 108 2.25 -26.63 -5.02
C GLY A 108 0.86 -26.94 -5.59
N GLU A 109 0.79 -27.96 -6.44
CA GLU A 109 -0.47 -28.37 -7.06
C GLU A 109 -1.44 -28.93 -6.01
N ASN A 110 -2.74 -28.62 -6.15
CA ASN A 110 -3.80 -29.04 -5.22
C ASN A 110 -3.60 -28.61 -3.76
N THR A 111 -2.82 -27.56 -3.52
CA THR A 111 -2.61 -26.98 -2.19
C THR A 111 -3.43 -25.70 -2.00
N THR A 112 -3.39 -25.13 -0.78
CA THR A 112 -4.07 -23.86 -0.49
C THR A 112 -3.47 -22.70 -1.29
N HIS A 113 -4.33 -21.81 -1.77
CA HIS A 113 -3.92 -20.58 -2.45
C HIS A 113 -3.80 -19.37 -1.52
N GLY A 114 -3.78 -19.61 -0.20
CA GLY A 114 -3.70 -18.57 0.81
C GLY A 114 -2.46 -18.63 1.67
N GLN A 115 -1.37 -19.20 1.15
CA GLN A 115 -0.06 -19.04 1.76
C GLN A 115 0.47 -17.64 1.40
N LEU A 116 1.00 -16.93 2.38
CA LEU A 116 1.63 -15.62 2.18
C LEU A 116 3.11 -15.81 1.87
N GLY A 117 3.58 -15.12 0.84
CA GLY A 117 4.99 -14.94 0.53
C GLY A 117 5.32 -13.46 0.37
N ALA A 118 6.61 -13.17 0.40
CA ALA A 118 7.13 -11.87 0.01
C ALA A 118 8.42 -12.05 -0.77
N ALA A 119 8.86 -10.99 -1.44
CA ALA A 119 10.12 -10.95 -2.13
C ALA A 119 10.78 -9.59 -1.97
N TYR A 120 12.09 -9.60 -1.85
CA TYR A 120 12.91 -8.41 -1.77
C TYR A 120 13.80 -8.29 -3.01
N SER A 121 14.02 -7.06 -3.47
CA SER A 121 14.99 -6.76 -4.50
C SER A 121 15.65 -5.41 -4.23
N PRO A 122 16.98 -5.28 -4.34
CA PRO A 122 17.64 -3.99 -4.16
C PRO A 122 17.32 -3.00 -5.30
N ASP A 123 16.99 -3.49 -6.49
CA ASP A 123 16.89 -2.69 -7.71
C ASP A 123 15.71 -3.07 -8.64
N GLY A 124 14.87 -4.01 -8.20
CA GLY A 124 13.76 -4.57 -8.99
C GLY A 124 14.20 -5.60 -10.04
N MET A 125 15.48 -5.98 -10.08
CA MET A 125 16.03 -6.85 -11.11
C MET A 125 16.09 -8.31 -10.65
N ASP A 126 16.83 -8.58 -9.58
CA ASP A 126 16.98 -9.88 -8.93
C ASP A 126 16.18 -9.92 -7.62
N TRP A 127 15.51 -11.04 -7.35
CA TRP A 127 14.55 -11.15 -6.25
C TRP A 127 14.87 -12.31 -5.30
N THR A 128 14.92 -12.02 -4.01
CA THR A 128 14.98 -13.01 -2.92
C THR A 128 13.58 -13.29 -2.42
N ASN A 129 13.12 -14.55 -2.50
CA ASN A 129 11.79 -14.94 -2.02
C ASN A 129 11.81 -15.42 -0.57
N TYR A 130 10.83 -14.96 0.21
CA TYR A 130 10.52 -15.42 1.55
C TYR A 130 9.15 -16.08 1.55
N ASN A 131 9.13 -17.33 2.01
CA ASN A 131 7.95 -18.18 1.91
C ASN A 131 7.37 -18.49 3.28
N TYR A 132 6.08 -18.83 3.30
CA TYR A 132 5.34 -19.29 4.48
C TYR A 132 5.26 -18.22 5.58
N LEU A 133 5.02 -16.97 5.21
CA LEU A 133 5.01 -15.86 6.15
C LEU A 133 3.78 -15.81 7.07
N ASN A 134 2.72 -16.54 6.73
CA ASN A 134 1.51 -16.67 7.55
C ASN A 134 1.42 -18.01 8.30
N VAL A 135 2.56 -18.53 8.76
CA VAL A 135 2.66 -19.80 9.51
C VAL A 135 3.33 -19.58 10.89
N GLY A 136 3.23 -20.56 11.80
CA GLY A 136 3.98 -20.53 13.06
C GLY A 136 3.22 -20.13 14.33
N PHE A 137 1.89 -20.09 14.31
CA PHE A 137 1.05 -19.85 15.48
C PHE A 137 -0.22 -20.73 15.43
N ASP A 138 -0.93 -20.93 16.56
CA ASP A 138 -2.20 -21.69 16.65
C ASP A 138 -3.31 -21.10 15.76
N TRP A 139 -3.08 -19.90 15.24
CA TRP A 139 -3.85 -19.15 14.25
C TRP A 139 -2.84 -18.50 13.27
N PRO A 140 -2.97 -18.60 11.94
CA PRO A 140 -4.23 -18.63 11.24
C PRO A 140 -4.73 -20.05 10.94
N PRO A 141 -6.05 -20.20 10.71
CA PRO A 141 -6.72 -21.48 10.56
C PRO A 141 -6.11 -22.30 9.41
N SER A 142 -6.35 -23.61 9.41
CA SER A 142 -5.85 -24.52 8.37
C SER A 142 -6.22 -24.08 6.95
N ASN A 143 -7.30 -23.34 6.78
CA ASN A 143 -7.75 -22.73 5.53
C ASN A 143 -7.24 -21.29 5.33
N ARG A 144 -5.94 -21.05 5.54
CA ARG A 144 -5.30 -19.75 5.30
C ARG A 144 -5.67 -19.17 3.94
N GLN A 145 -5.89 -17.87 3.91
CA GLN A 145 -6.33 -17.13 2.73
C GLN A 145 -5.36 -16.03 2.31
N ALA A 146 -4.50 -15.47 3.18
CA ALA A 146 -3.54 -14.41 2.82
C ALA A 146 -4.15 -13.34 1.89
N ARG A 147 -5.31 -12.79 2.28
CA ARG A 147 -6.08 -11.88 1.42
C ARG A 147 -5.49 -10.49 1.40
N TYR A 148 -5.61 -9.85 0.24
CA TYR A 148 -5.27 -8.45 0.03
C TYR A 148 -3.86 -8.09 0.53
N PRO A 149 -2.83 -8.89 0.16
CA PRO A 149 -1.48 -8.67 0.61
C PRO A 149 -1.02 -7.26 0.27
N SER A 150 -0.41 -6.59 1.23
CA SER A 150 0.13 -5.24 1.06
C SER A 150 1.49 -5.12 1.73
N ALA A 151 2.42 -4.46 1.06
CA ALA A 151 3.75 -4.10 1.50
C ALA A 151 3.74 -2.69 2.10
N LEU A 152 4.60 -2.50 3.09
CA LEU A 152 5.00 -1.18 3.59
C LEU A 152 6.48 -1.27 4.00
N GLY A 153 7.19 -0.15 3.99
CA GLY A 153 8.53 -0.05 4.54
C GLY A 153 8.64 1.09 5.55
N SER A 154 9.50 0.87 6.52
CA SER A 154 10.13 1.91 7.35
C SER A 154 11.61 2.00 6.98
N PRO A 155 12.36 2.98 7.49
CA PRO A 155 13.81 3.04 7.26
C PRO A 155 14.56 1.74 7.66
N ASP A 156 14.07 1.02 8.66
CA ASP A 156 14.79 -0.14 9.21
C ASP A 156 14.20 -1.49 8.76
N TYR A 157 12.89 -1.55 8.52
CA TYR A 157 12.15 -2.80 8.37
C TYR A 157 11.11 -2.79 7.23
N PRO A 158 11.02 -3.88 6.44
CA PRO A 158 9.88 -4.15 5.58
C PRO A 158 8.74 -4.83 6.34
N TYR A 159 7.50 -4.47 6.01
CA TYR A 159 6.27 -5.00 6.62
C TYR A 159 5.36 -5.59 5.56
N ALA A 160 4.82 -6.78 5.86
CA ALA A 160 3.80 -7.45 5.07
C ALA A 160 2.49 -7.49 5.84
N PHE A 161 1.42 -6.94 5.26
CA PHE A 161 0.06 -6.92 5.79
C PHE A 161 -0.85 -7.84 4.96
N TRP A 162 -1.77 -8.52 5.63
CA TRP A 162 -2.80 -9.34 4.97
C TRP A 162 -4.02 -9.53 5.88
N ASN A 163 -5.04 -10.17 5.34
CA ASN A 163 -6.21 -10.58 6.10
C ASN A 163 -6.42 -12.09 6.01
N GLU A 164 -6.82 -12.69 7.12
CA GLU A 164 -7.27 -14.06 7.17
C GLU A 164 -8.78 -14.12 7.27
N TYR A 165 -9.33 -15.18 6.71
CA TYR A 165 -10.76 -15.40 6.77
C TYR A 165 -11.17 -15.93 8.14
N THR A 166 -12.32 -15.48 8.62
CA THR A 166 -12.94 -15.97 9.83
C THR A 166 -14.45 -16.15 9.67
N THR A 167 -15.03 -16.95 10.56
CA THR A 167 -16.48 -17.12 10.71
C THR A 167 -17.02 -16.50 11.99
N LEU A 168 -16.17 -15.81 12.77
CA LEU A 168 -16.55 -15.25 14.07
C LEU A 168 -17.37 -13.96 13.92
N SER A 169 -17.02 -13.14 12.92
CA SER A 169 -17.71 -11.90 12.59
C SER A 169 -18.51 -12.12 11.28
N GLY A 170 -19.76 -12.54 11.41
CA GLY A 170 -20.59 -12.92 10.25
C GLY A 170 -20.09 -14.16 9.50
N SER A 171 -20.72 -14.49 8.37
CA SER A 171 -20.38 -15.71 7.61
C SER A 171 -19.05 -15.61 6.87
N TYR A 172 -18.66 -14.40 6.46
CA TYR A 172 -17.47 -14.09 5.67
C TYR A 172 -16.73 -12.93 6.30
N GLY A 173 -15.97 -13.20 7.37
CA GLY A 173 -15.29 -12.15 8.11
C GLY A 173 -13.79 -12.04 7.83
N GLY A 174 -13.22 -10.90 8.23
CA GLY A 174 -11.81 -10.56 8.00
C GLY A 174 -11.08 -10.24 9.30
N ARG A 175 -9.93 -10.90 9.50
CA ARG A 175 -8.98 -10.64 10.59
C ARG A 175 -7.67 -10.12 10.02
N PRO A 176 -7.23 -8.91 10.36
CA PRO A 176 -6.00 -8.35 9.82
C PRO A 176 -4.77 -8.79 10.60
N PHE A 177 -3.71 -9.07 9.85
CA PHE A 177 -2.41 -9.44 10.38
C PHE A 177 -1.30 -8.67 9.69
N TYR A 178 -0.16 -8.58 10.37
CA TYR A 178 1.09 -8.16 9.78
C TYR A 178 2.26 -9.03 10.27
N THR A 179 3.35 -8.96 9.52
CA THR A 179 4.67 -9.48 9.89
C THR A 179 5.73 -8.52 9.34
N TYR A 180 6.96 -8.65 9.82
CA TYR A 180 8.11 -7.87 9.37
C TYR A 180 9.36 -8.72 9.50
N ASP A 181 10.40 -8.37 8.74
CA ASP A 181 11.70 -9.03 8.85
C ASP A 181 12.40 -8.52 10.11
N GLU A 182 12.55 -9.35 11.14
CA GLU A 182 13.16 -8.99 12.42
C GLU A 182 14.64 -8.61 12.29
N PHE A 183 15.28 -9.00 11.19
CA PHE A 183 16.67 -8.65 10.88
C PHE A 183 16.81 -7.44 9.95
N GLY A 184 15.70 -6.80 9.56
CA GLY A 184 15.70 -5.66 8.65
C GLY A 184 15.58 -6.05 7.19
N TRP A 185 15.79 -5.09 6.29
CA TRP A 185 15.76 -5.33 4.85
C TRP A 185 16.75 -6.44 4.43
N ASP A 186 16.27 -7.41 3.65
CA ASP A 186 17.00 -8.61 3.21
C ASP A 186 17.52 -9.53 4.33
N GLY A 187 16.93 -9.46 5.53
CA GLY A 187 17.38 -10.21 6.69
C GLY A 187 17.01 -11.71 6.68
N GLY A 188 15.85 -12.05 6.10
CA GLY A 188 15.35 -13.41 5.92
C GLY A 188 14.70 -14.04 7.15
N SER A 189 14.41 -13.28 8.21
CA SER A 189 13.78 -13.81 9.43
C SER A 189 12.52 -13.02 9.78
N PHE A 190 11.37 -13.50 9.30
CA PHE A 190 10.10 -12.84 9.56
C PHE A 190 9.50 -13.24 10.90
N ALA A 191 8.98 -12.24 11.63
CA ALA A 191 8.22 -12.45 12.85
C ALA A 191 7.00 -13.35 12.59
N ALA A 192 6.60 -14.12 13.60
CA ALA A 192 5.31 -14.82 13.54
C ALA A 192 4.16 -13.80 13.33
N PRO A 193 3.06 -14.18 12.66
CA PRO A 193 1.93 -13.27 12.41
C PRO A 193 1.44 -12.53 13.66
N ILE A 194 1.30 -11.21 13.53
CA ILE A 194 0.87 -10.30 14.61
C ILE A 194 -0.48 -9.68 14.23
N ASP A 195 -1.42 -9.64 15.18
CA ASP A 195 -2.69 -8.94 14.99
C ASP A 195 -2.48 -7.43 14.79
N VAL A 196 -3.08 -6.87 13.74
CA VAL A 196 -3.13 -5.41 13.58
C VAL A 196 -4.11 -4.80 14.60
N ASP A 197 -5.23 -5.48 14.83
CA ASP A 197 -6.21 -5.11 15.83
C ASP A 197 -6.10 -6.03 17.05
N LEU A 198 -5.40 -5.57 18.08
CA LEU A 198 -5.20 -6.32 19.34
C LEU A 198 -6.52 -6.57 20.09
N GLN A 199 -7.60 -5.85 19.74
CA GLN A 199 -8.92 -6.00 20.31
C GLN A 199 -9.90 -6.69 19.35
N TRP A 200 -9.39 -7.32 18.28
CA TRP A 200 -10.17 -8.06 17.31
C TRP A 200 -10.89 -9.24 17.99
N GLY A 201 -12.04 -8.97 18.58
CA GLY A 201 -12.82 -9.93 19.37
C GLY A 201 -13.84 -10.71 18.54
N GLY A 202 -13.67 -10.76 17.21
CA GLY A 202 -14.66 -11.36 16.29
C GLY A 202 -15.96 -10.56 16.16
N GLY A 203 -15.97 -9.29 16.56
CA GLY A 203 -17.14 -8.40 16.44
C GLY A 203 -17.19 -7.59 15.13
N THR A 204 -16.08 -7.57 14.38
CA THR A 204 -15.84 -6.65 13.26
C THR A 204 -15.26 -7.38 12.06
N ASP A 205 -15.60 -6.93 10.85
CA ASP A 205 -15.18 -7.56 9.59
C ASP A 205 -14.20 -6.73 8.80
N GLN A 206 -13.01 -6.54 9.36
CA GLN A 206 -11.91 -5.80 8.74
C GLN A 206 -11.44 -6.55 7.48
N TRP A 207 -11.95 -6.14 6.32
CA TRP A 207 -11.95 -6.95 5.10
C TRP A 207 -10.75 -6.65 4.19
N VAL A 208 -10.47 -5.37 3.94
CA VAL A 208 -9.37 -4.88 3.09
C VAL A 208 -8.60 -3.82 3.85
N GLY A 209 -7.28 -4.01 3.95
CA GLY A 209 -6.36 -3.05 4.55
C GLY A 209 -5.73 -2.13 3.51
N SER A 210 -5.40 -0.92 3.93
CA SER A 210 -4.53 0.00 3.20
C SER A 210 -3.47 0.56 4.16
N PRO A 211 -2.26 -0.03 4.18
CA PRO A 211 -1.18 0.45 5.00
C PRO A 211 -0.51 1.69 4.39
N GLY A 212 0.01 2.55 5.24
CA GLY A 212 0.79 3.73 4.91
C GLY A 212 1.72 4.10 6.05
N VAL A 213 2.72 4.93 5.75
CA VAL A 213 3.65 5.47 6.75
C VAL A 213 3.47 6.99 6.81
N SER A 214 3.47 7.53 8.02
CA SER A 214 3.58 8.95 8.30
C SER A 214 4.78 9.19 9.21
N PHE A 215 5.16 10.45 9.42
CA PHE A 215 6.30 10.78 10.27
C PHE A 215 5.89 11.81 11.33
N ASP A 216 6.32 11.56 12.57
CA ASP A 216 6.30 12.55 13.65
C ASP A 216 7.75 12.89 14.03
N GLY A 217 8.26 13.97 13.43
CA GLY A 217 9.70 14.24 13.41
C GLY A 217 10.45 13.13 12.68
N ASP A 218 11.42 12.52 13.36
CA ASP A 218 12.22 11.41 12.84
C ASP A 218 11.56 10.03 13.07
N ASN A 219 10.43 9.98 13.79
CA ASN A 219 9.76 8.72 14.08
C ASN A 219 8.81 8.33 12.94
N ALA A 220 9.05 7.18 12.33
CA ALA A 220 8.11 6.57 11.40
C ALA A 220 6.91 6.00 12.18
N ILE A 221 5.71 6.40 11.78
CA ILE A 221 4.43 5.93 12.30
C ILE A 221 3.74 5.12 11.23
N VAL A 222 3.54 3.84 11.50
CA VAL A 222 2.78 2.95 10.62
C VAL A 222 1.30 3.20 10.85
N ASN A 223 0.56 3.37 9.78
CA ASN A 223 -0.88 3.60 9.79
C ASN A 223 -1.56 2.58 8.89
N VAL A 224 -2.65 1.97 9.34
CA VAL A 224 -3.40 1.01 8.51
C VAL A 224 -4.89 1.25 8.65
N ALA A 225 -5.54 1.59 7.54
CA ALA A 225 -6.98 1.72 7.47
C ALA A 225 -7.62 0.41 6.98
N TYR A 226 -8.69 -0.02 7.62
CA TYR A 226 -9.49 -1.19 7.21
C TYR A 226 -10.94 -0.81 6.96
N ASN A 227 -11.52 -1.31 5.88
CA ASN A 227 -12.96 -1.27 5.68
C ASN A 227 -13.65 -2.46 6.35
N ASP A 228 -14.79 -2.22 6.99
CA ASP A 228 -15.69 -3.26 7.50
C ASP A 228 -16.81 -3.51 6.49
N TRP A 229 -16.77 -4.68 5.84
CA TRP A 229 -17.73 -5.02 4.81
C TRP A 229 -19.16 -5.14 5.35
N THR A 230 -19.35 -5.70 6.54
CA THR A 230 -20.69 -6.07 7.02
C THR A 230 -21.40 -4.92 7.72
N ARG A 231 -20.67 -3.89 8.16
CA ARG A 231 -21.21 -2.81 8.99
C ARG A 231 -20.99 -1.39 8.45
N ASN A 232 -20.42 -1.23 7.24
CA ASN A 232 -20.16 0.06 6.60
C ASN A 232 -19.36 1.03 7.51
N ASN A 233 -18.40 0.48 8.25
CA ASN A 233 -17.51 1.21 9.15
C ASN A 233 -16.08 1.17 8.61
N TYR A 234 -15.24 2.07 9.10
CA TYR A 234 -13.81 2.09 8.83
C TYR A 234 -13.05 2.09 10.15
N PHE A 235 -11.97 1.33 10.21
CA PHE A 235 -11.05 1.26 11.33
C PHE A 235 -9.70 1.84 10.91
N MET A 236 -9.03 2.53 11.82
CA MET A 236 -7.70 3.10 11.59
C MET A 236 -6.83 2.72 12.78
N PHE A 237 -5.72 2.07 12.50
CA PHE A 237 -4.71 1.68 13.48
C PHE A 237 -3.44 2.47 13.22
N HIS A 238 -2.74 2.86 14.28
CA HIS A 238 -1.44 3.50 14.19
C HIS A 238 -0.51 2.96 15.28
N SER A 239 0.80 2.96 15.01
CA SER A 239 1.84 2.63 15.99
C SER A 239 2.09 3.75 17.01
#